data_AF-A0A3E2CDU0-F1
#
_entry.id   AF-A0A3E2CDU0-F1
#
_cell.length_a   1.000
_cell.length_b   1.000
_cell.length_c   1.000
_cell.angle_alpha   90.00
_cell.angle_beta   90.00
_cell.angle_gamma   90.00
#
_symmetry.space_group_name_H-M   'P 1'
#
loop_
_entity.id
_entity.type
_entity.pdbx_description
1 polymer ?
#
loop_
_entity_poly.entity_id
_entity_poly.type
_entity_poly.pdbx_seq_one_letter_code
_entity_poly.pdbx_strand_id
1 'polypeptide(L)'
;PYQVFRHKIGTPVEDDVKVFEELDARFFVSVYESFDERSIMINSSSKTTSRVLMLPLSTPEADFRMVLKPIKNVEYDVSFACFENAGDDGKDIPLMFVSHNLKNPNFQIDVIDLRKQSMESMPFNIGEGDCV
;
A
#
# COMPACT_ATOMS: atom_id res chain seq x y z
N PRO A 1 -16.61 7.32 -2.67
CA PRO A 1 -16.29 6.53 -1.46
C PRO A 1 -15.19 7.23 -0.69
N TYR A 2 -15.36 7.39 0.62
CA TYR A 2 -14.48 8.24 1.43
C TYR A 2 -14.20 7.68 2.83
N GLN A 3 -14.92 6.63 3.27
CA GLN A 3 -14.72 5.98 4.57
C GLN A 3 -14.48 4.49 4.37
N VAL A 4 -13.66 3.92 5.25
CA VAL A 4 -13.44 2.48 5.38
C VAL A 4 -13.77 2.08 6.81
N PHE A 5 -14.58 1.03 6.94
CA PHE A 5 -14.98 0.45 8.21
C PHE A 5 -14.51 -0.99 8.30
N ARG A 6 -14.10 -1.40 9.51
CA ARG A 6 -13.78 -2.77 9.86
C ARG A 6 -14.95 -3.37 10.63
N HIS A 7 -15.51 -4.44 10.08
CA HIS A 7 -16.59 -5.22 10.68
C HIS A 7 -16.04 -6.51 11.30
N LYS A 8 -16.55 -6.90 12.47
CA LYS A 8 -16.26 -8.20 13.09
C LYS A 8 -17.43 -9.15 12.86
N ILE A 9 -17.15 -10.30 12.23
CA ILE A 9 -18.20 -11.27 11.93
C ILE A 9 -18.95 -11.68 13.21
N GLY A 10 -20.27 -11.55 13.16
CA GLY A 10 -21.18 -11.88 14.25
C GLY A 10 -21.49 -10.72 15.20
N THR A 11 -20.94 -9.52 14.99
CA THR A 11 -21.36 -8.30 15.71
C THR A 11 -22.40 -7.51 14.91
N PRO A 12 -23.20 -6.64 15.56
CA PRO A 12 -24.00 -5.64 14.86
C PRO A 12 -23.14 -4.67 14.04
N VAL A 13 -23.72 -4.03 13.03
CA VAL A 13 -23.03 -3.04 12.16
C VAL A 13 -22.69 -1.75 12.91
N GLU A 14 -23.43 -1.46 13.97
CA GLU A 14 -23.21 -0.32 14.86
C GLU A 14 -21.88 -0.42 15.63
N ASP A 15 -21.33 -1.63 15.73
CA ASP A 15 -20.03 -1.91 16.35
C ASP A 15 -18.86 -1.78 15.35
N ASP A 16 -19.14 -1.47 14.08
CA ASP A 16 -18.12 -1.32 13.04
C ASP A 16 -17.18 -0.15 13.36
N VAL A 17 -15.89 -0.41 13.23
CA VAL A 17 -14.85 0.57 13.55
C VAL A 17 -14.45 1.31 12.28
N LYS A 18 -14.61 2.63 12.24
CA LYS A 18 -14.06 3.47 11.16
C LYS A 18 -12.53 3.46 11.25
N VAL A 19 -11.86 2.86 10.26
CA VAL A 19 -10.40 2.72 10.23
C VAL A 19 -9.73 3.75 9.32
N PHE A 20 -10.47 4.37 8.40
CA PHE A 20 -9.96 5.42 7.53
C PHE A 20 -11.08 6.35 7.08
N GLU A 21 -10.74 7.63 6.88
CA GLU A 21 -11.62 8.65 6.34
C GLU A 21 -10.82 9.66 5.50
N GLU A 22 -11.32 9.96 4.31
CA GLU A 22 -10.82 11.00 3.43
C GLU A 22 -11.82 12.15 3.37
N LEU A 23 -11.41 13.32 3.84
CA LEU A 23 -12.29 14.49 3.92
C LEU A 23 -12.22 15.36 2.65
N ASP A 24 -11.20 15.15 1.82
CA ASP A 24 -11.07 15.86 0.55
C ASP A 24 -11.93 15.19 -0.54
N ALA A 25 -13.01 15.86 -0.93
CA ALA A 25 -13.96 15.37 -1.93
C ALA A 25 -13.36 15.09 -3.32
N ARG A 26 -12.11 15.51 -3.58
CA ARG A 26 -11.39 15.19 -4.82
C ARG A 26 -10.85 13.77 -4.85
N PHE A 27 -10.76 13.13 -3.69
CA PHE A 27 -10.17 11.81 -3.53
C PHE A 27 -11.25 10.73 -3.46
N PHE A 28 -10.93 9.58 -4.05
CA PHE A 28 -11.72 8.37 -4.02
C PHE A 28 -10.95 7.31 -3.24
N VAL A 29 -11.64 6.64 -2.33
CA VAL A 29 -11.07 5.60 -1.47
C VAL A 29 -11.45 4.21 -1.98
N SER A 30 -10.47 3.33 -2.13
CA SER A 30 -10.64 1.90 -2.41
C SER A 30 -9.89 1.03 -1.39
N VAL A 31 -10.40 -0.17 -1.16
CA VAL A 31 -9.81 -1.18 -0.27
C VAL A 31 -9.60 -2.46 -1.07
N TYR A 32 -8.44 -3.08 -0.94
CA TYR A 32 -8.08 -4.32 -1.64
C TYR A 32 -7.04 -5.10 -0.84
N GLU A 33 -6.88 -6.38 -1.15
CA GLU A 33 -5.81 -7.22 -0.63
C GLU A 33 -4.56 -7.06 -1.51
N SER A 34 -3.37 -7.17 -0.90
CA SER A 34 -2.11 -7.21 -1.64
C SER A 34 -1.99 -8.48 -2.50
N PHE A 35 -1.20 -8.43 -3.56
CA PHE A 35 -1.04 -9.56 -4.48
C PHE A 35 -0.44 -10.82 -3.82
N ASP A 36 0.35 -10.65 -2.76
CA ASP A 36 0.88 -11.74 -1.94
C ASP A 36 -0.06 -12.22 -0.82
N GLU A 37 -1.30 -11.71 -0.73
CA GLU A 37 -2.31 -12.10 0.28
C GLU A 37 -1.84 -11.91 1.74
N ARG A 38 -0.96 -10.93 1.99
CA ARG A 38 -0.40 -10.68 3.33
C ARG A 38 -0.86 -9.37 3.96
N SER A 39 -1.44 -8.46 3.18
CA SER A 39 -1.82 -7.12 3.65
C SER A 39 -3.16 -6.65 3.08
N ILE A 40 -3.89 -5.87 3.86
CA ILE A 40 -4.98 -5.03 3.35
C ILE A 40 -4.40 -3.67 2.98
N MET A 41 -4.82 -3.18 1.81
CA MET A 41 -4.39 -1.93 1.21
C MET A 41 -5.57 -0.95 1.18
N ILE A 42 -5.31 0.29 1.53
CA ILE A 42 -6.22 1.42 1.28
C ILE A 42 -5.53 2.37 0.31
N ASN A 43 -6.16 2.60 -0.84
CA ASN A 43 -5.74 3.64 -1.77
C ASN A 43 -6.72 4.81 -1.69
N SER A 44 -6.22 5.99 -1.33
CA SER A 44 -6.93 7.27 -1.46
C SER A 44 -6.29 8.05 -2.60
N SER A 45 -7.00 8.18 -3.71
CA SER A 45 -6.46 8.80 -4.93
C SER A 45 -7.40 9.85 -5.53
N SER A 46 -6.81 10.93 -6.02
CA SER A 46 -7.46 11.91 -6.89
C SER A 46 -6.94 11.74 -8.32
N LYS A 47 -7.37 12.60 -9.25
CA LYS A 47 -6.87 12.60 -10.64
C LYS A 47 -5.35 12.85 -10.79
N THR A 48 -4.67 13.29 -9.73
CA THR A 48 -3.27 13.73 -9.82
C THR A 48 -2.44 13.35 -8.61
N THR A 49 -3.01 12.66 -7.61
CA THR A 49 -2.30 12.40 -6.35
C THR A 49 -2.82 11.13 -5.72
N SER A 50 -1.91 10.21 -5.40
CA SER A 50 -2.20 8.98 -4.68
C SER A 50 -1.69 9.03 -3.24
N ARG A 51 -2.31 8.22 -2.38
CA ARG A 51 -1.89 7.89 -1.02
C ARG A 51 -2.22 6.42 -0.80
N VAL A 52 -1.23 5.62 -0.46
CA VAL A 52 -1.42 4.19 -0.22
C VAL A 52 -1.05 3.88 1.22
N LEU A 53 -2.00 3.29 1.94
CA LEU A 53 -1.83 2.78 3.29
C LEU A 53 -1.94 1.26 3.29
N MET A 54 -1.31 0.62 4.26
CA MET A 54 -1.33 -0.83 4.40
C MET A 54 -1.53 -1.25 5.86
N LEU A 55 -2.09 -2.44 6.06
CA LEU A 55 -2.21 -3.14 7.34
C LEU A 55 -1.89 -4.63 7.15
N PRO A 56 -0.99 -5.25 7.94
CA PRO A 56 -0.72 -6.68 7.81
C PRO A 56 -1.92 -7.51 8.25
N LEU A 57 -2.27 -8.55 7.49
CA LEU A 57 -3.37 -9.47 7.82
C LEU A 57 -3.12 -10.28 9.11
N SER A 58 -1.86 -10.43 9.51
CA SER A 58 -1.48 -11.05 10.79
C SER A 58 -1.86 -10.20 12.01
N THR A 59 -2.14 -8.90 11.82
CA THR A 59 -2.52 -7.95 12.89
C THR A 59 -3.71 -7.10 12.45
N PRO A 60 -4.87 -7.71 12.15
CA PRO A 60 -5.99 -7.05 11.45
C PRO A 60 -6.69 -5.95 12.27
N GLU A 61 -6.37 -5.85 13.56
CA GLU A 61 -6.89 -4.81 14.45
C GLU A 61 -5.98 -3.58 14.57
N ALA A 62 -4.72 -3.65 14.08
CA ALA A 62 -3.77 -2.54 14.15
C ALA A 62 -4.14 -1.38 13.22
N ASP A 63 -3.37 -0.29 13.32
CA ASP A 63 -3.58 0.92 12.53
C ASP A 63 -2.96 0.80 11.13
N PHE A 64 -3.63 1.38 10.14
CA PHE A 64 -3.09 1.52 8.79
C PHE A 64 -1.87 2.45 8.78
N ARG A 65 -0.80 2.02 8.10
CA ARG A 65 0.45 2.78 7.95
C ARG A 65 0.63 3.24 6.51
N MET A 66 1.12 4.47 6.32
CA MET A 66 1.45 5.00 5.00
C MET A 66 2.64 4.23 4.40
N VAL A 67 2.49 3.74 3.15
CA VAL A 67 3.56 2.97 2.48
C VAL A 67 4.64 3.89 1.93
N LEU A 68 4.23 4.92 1.20
CA LEU A 68 5.10 5.92 0.56
C LEU A 68 4.73 7.31 1.03
N LYS A 69 5.71 8.19 1.21
CA LYS A 69 5.42 9.60 1.52
C LYS A 69 4.62 10.23 0.36
N PRO A 70 3.45 10.82 0.63
CA PRO A 70 2.62 11.40 -0.42
C PRO A 70 3.33 12.55 -1.12
N ILE A 71 3.24 12.58 -2.46
CA ILE A 71 3.80 13.65 -3.29
C ILE A 71 2.66 14.29 -4.07
N LYS A 72 2.53 15.61 -3.96
CA LYS A 72 1.51 16.37 -4.70
C LYS A 72 1.79 16.27 -6.21
N ASN A 73 0.73 16.12 -7.00
CA ASN A 73 0.80 15.97 -8.46
C ASN A 73 1.55 14.72 -8.93
N VAL A 74 1.63 13.68 -8.08
CA VAL A 74 2.19 12.38 -8.44
C VAL A 74 1.16 11.30 -8.19
N GLU A 75 0.86 10.57 -9.24
CA GLU A 75 0.04 9.36 -9.20
C GLU A 75 0.97 8.16 -9.01
N TYR A 76 0.57 7.27 -8.12
CA TYR A 76 1.25 6.00 -7.92
C TYR A 76 0.30 4.91 -7.42
N ASP A 77 0.71 3.68 -7.63
CA ASP A 77 0.10 2.46 -7.08
C ASP A 77 1.20 1.60 -6.45
N VAL A 78 0.84 0.78 -5.46
CA VAL A 78 1.76 -0.12 -4.78
C VAL A 78 1.21 -1.53 -4.76
N SER A 79 2.05 -2.48 -5.18
CA SER A 79 1.78 -3.92 -5.07
C SER A 79 2.89 -4.61 -4.30
N PHE A 80 2.52 -5.46 -3.34
CA PHE A 80 3.44 -6.36 -2.65
C PHE A 80 3.41 -7.73 -3.32
N ALA A 81 4.58 -8.31 -3.53
CA ALA A 81 4.73 -9.66 -4.06
C ALA A 81 5.82 -10.40 -3.29
N CYS A 82 5.81 -11.72 -3.42
CA CYS A 82 6.87 -12.58 -2.90
C CYS A 82 7.28 -13.57 -3.98
N PHE A 83 8.57 -13.63 -4.32
CA PHE A 83 9.10 -14.77 -5.06
C PHE A 83 9.50 -15.85 -4.07
N GLU A 84 8.64 -16.86 -3.95
CA GLU A 84 8.83 -17.97 -3.03
C GLU A 84 10.04 -18.82 -3.44
N ASN A 85 10.88 -19.15 -2.47
CA ASN A 85 12.07 -20.01 -2.66
C ASN A 85 13.07 -19.54 -3.74
N ALA A 86 13.05 -18.26 -4.12
CA ALA A 86 13.87 -17.72 -5.21
C ALA A 86 15.21 -17.11 -4.76
N GLY A 87 15.41 -16.94 -3.45
CA GLY A 87 16.62 -16.39 -2.86
C GLY A 87 17.65 -17.46 -2.47
N ASP A 88 18.79 -17.00 -1.96
CA ASP A 88 19.84 -17.87 -1.44
C ASP A 88 19.28 -18.84 -0.38
N ASP A 89 19.72 -20.10 -0.44
CA ASP A 89 19.24 -21.20 0.40
C ASP A 89 17.72 -21.48 0.29
N GLY A 90 17.08 -21.08 -0.81
CA GLY A 90 15.64 -21.25 -1.01
C GLY A 90 14.80 -20.32 -0.13
N LYS A 91 15.35 -19.16 0.27
CA LYS A 91 14.58 -18.15 1.01
C LYS A 91 13.65 -17.38 0.08
N ASP A 92 12.55 -16.92 0.64
CA ASP A 92 11.62 -16.01 -0.01
C ASP A 92 12.26 -14.65 -0.32
N ILE A 93 11.86 -14.05 -1.45
CA ILE A 93 12.22 -12.69 -1.84
C ILE A 93 10.96 -11.81 -1.82
N PRO A 94 10.70 -11.08 -0.71
CA PRO A 94 9.63 -10.10 -0.66
C PRO A 94 10.00 -8.85 -1.45
N LEU A 95 9.09 -8.39 -2.31
CA LEU A 95 9.25 -7.25 -3.19
C LEU A 95 8.06 -6.29 -3.04
N MET A 96 8.34 -5.01 -3.21
CA MET A 96 7.33 -3.98 -3.40
C MET A 96 7.53 -3.34 -4.77
N PHE A 97 6.48 -3.33 -5.58
CA PHE A 97 6.44 -2.66 -6.87
C PHE A 97 5.72 -1.33 -6.71
N VAL A 98 6.34 -0.25 -7.18
CA VAL A 98 5.75 1.09 -7.15
C VAL A 98 5.65 1.60 -8.59
N SER A 99 4.45 1.58 -9.16
CA SER A 99 4.19 2.23 -10.45
C SER A 99 3.89 3.70 -10.21
N HIS A 100 4.57 4.63 -10.87
CA HIS A 100 4.39 6.06 -10.63
C HIS A 100 4.70 6.95 -11.85
N ASN A 101 4.20 8.19 -11.84
CA ASN A 101 4.46 9.18 -12.89
C ASN A 101 5.47 10.30 -12.53
N LEU A 102 6.21 10.16 -11.42
CA LEU A 102 7.11 11.21 -10.90
C LEU A 102 8.12 11.77 -11.92
N LYS A 103 8.76 10.92 -12.72
CA LYS A 103 9.78 11.33 -13.71
C LYS A 103 9.37 11.06 -15.17
N ASN A 104 8.31 10.28 -15.39
CA ASN A 104 7.83 9.90 -16.72
C ASN A 104 6.30 10.00 -16.76
N PRO A 105 5.72 10.72 -17.74
CA PRO A 105 4.27 10.94 -17.80
C PRO A 105 3.45 9.69 -18.13
N ASN A 106 4.05 8.65 -18.73
CA ASN A 106 3.33 7.40 -18.97
C ASN A 106 3.28 6.61 -17.65
N PHE A 107 4.41 6.07 -17.20
CA PHE A 107 4.68 5.59 -15.83
C PHE A 107 6.11 5.02 -15.81
N GLN A 108 6.66 4.83 -14.62
CA GLN A 108 7.87 4.06 -14.33
C GLN A 108 7.58 3.12 -13.16
N ILE A 109 8.35 2.05 -13.05
CA ILE A 109 8.23 1.10 -11.95
C ILE A 109 9.52 1.13 -11.15
N ASP A 110 9.41 1.43 -9.86
CA ASP A 110 10.47 1.14 -8.89
C ASP A 110 10.22 -0.24 -8.28
N VAL A 111 11.27 -1.06 -8.22
CA VAL A 111 11.26 -2.34 -7.50
C VAL A 111 12.07 -2.20 -6.23
N ILE A 112 11.42 -2.39 -5.08
CA ILE A 112 12.05 -2.30 -3.76
C ILE A 112 12.18 -3.70 -3.17
N ASP A 113 13.42 -4.12 -2.91
CA ASP A 113 13.74 -5.38 -2.22
C ASP A 113 13.59 -5.22 -0.71
N LEU A 114 12.51 -5.79 -0.16
CA LEU A 114 12.14 -5.63 1.25
C LEU A 114 13.06 -6.41 2.20
N ARG A 115 14.01 -7.21 1.69
CA ARG A 115 15.10 -7.79 2.49
C ARG A 115 16.16 -6.75 2.84
N LYS A 116 16.36 -5.77 1.97
CA LYS A 116 17.32 -4.67 2.14
C LYS A 116 16.68 -3.48 2.86
N GLN A 117 15.38 -3.30 2.69
CA GLN A 117 14.59 -2.22 3.27
C GLN A 117 13.41 -2.80 4.04
N SER A 118 13.52 -2.86 5.37
CA SER A 118 12.48 -3.44 6.22
C SER A 118 11.18 -2.61 6.14
N MET A 119 10.04 -3.29 6.14
CA MET A 119 8.70 -2.67 6.26
C MET A 119 8.57 -1.75 7.49
N GLU A 120 9.39 -1.96 8.53
CA GLU A 120 9.42 -1.07 9.69
C GLU A 120 9.90 0.34 9.38
N SER A 121 10.65 0.51 8.28
CA SER A 121 11.16 1.82 7.83
C SER A 121 10.12 2.67 7.06
N MET A 122 8.90 2.15 6.84
CA MET A 122 7.83 2.92 6.24
C MET A 122 7.52 4.22 7.00
N PRO A 123 7.20 5.32 6.29
CA PRO A 123 6.99 5.39 4.84
C PRO A 123 8.29 5.53 4.03
N PHE A 124 8.37 4.80 2.92
CA PHE A 124 9.42 4.90 1.90
C PHE A 124 9.29 6.18 1.05
N ASN A 125 10.31 6.50 0.26
CA ASN A 125 10.23 7.53 -0.79
C ASN A 125 10.17 6.88 -2.18
N ILE A 126 9.42 7.50 -3.11
CA ILE A 126 9.47 7.11 -4.52
C ILE A 126 10.90 7.35 -5.04
N GLY A 127 11.46 6.37 -5.75
CA GLY A 127 12.84 6.35 -6.23
C GLY A 127 13.85 5.66 -5.31
N GLU A 128 13.41 5.05 -4.19
CA GLU A 128 14.30 4.27 -3.30
C GLU A 128 14.61 2.86 -3.80
N GLY A 129 13.90 2.40 -4.84
CA GLY A 129 14.10 1.10 -5.48
C GLY A 129 14.95 1.16 -6.75
N ASP A 130 15.12 0.00 -7.36
CA ASP A 130 15.68 -0.12 -8.70
C ASP A 130 14.58 0.24 -9.73
N CYS A 131 14.77 1.34 -10.46
CA CYS A 131 13.85 1.75 -11.53
C CYS A 131 14.05 0.86 -12.76
N VAL A 132 12.97 0.24 -13.23
CA VAL A 132 12.93 -0.64 -14.41
C VAL A 132 12.10 -0.05 -15.55
#